data_AF-A0A292RCK1-F1
#
_entry.id   AF-A0A292RCK1-F1
#
_cell.length_a   1.000
_cell.length_b   1.000
_cell.length_c   1.000
_cell.angle_alpha   90.00
_cell.angle_beta   90.00
_cell.angle_gamma   90.00
#
_symmetry.space_group_name_H-M   'P 1'
#
loop_
_entity.id
_entity.type
_entity.pdbx_description
1 polymer ?
#
loop_
_entity_poly.entity_id
_entity_poly.type
_entity_poly.pdbx_seq_one_letter_code
_entity_poly.pdbx_strand_id
1 'polypeptide(L)'
;MDLVKNNLSINFGTKLSPVLQEKLTECLNNKETRRELKVGLIKKIDDILQFGSDEFMLSINKDAETGKDLLVLKHIDPNVGGSRLVKRNKKNNIFSVFLSLTERDILMTEKIFNKKDRRDFKIKELLPHVQWLKDHNFLSP
;
A
#
# COMPACT_ATOMS: atom_id res chain seq x y z
N MET A 1 23.81 -2.44 33.74
CA MET A 1 23.42 -3.51 32.80
C MET A 1 21.99 -3.27 32.37
N ASP A 2 21.88 -2.56 31.26
CA ASP A 2 20.88 -2.68 30.19
C ASP A 2 19.43 -3.02 30.56
N LEU A 3 18.71 -2.00 31.00
CA LEU A 3 17.26 -1.89 30.76
C LEU A 3 17.05 -1.36 29.33
N VAL A 4 17.33 -2.19 28.32
CA VAL A 4 16.83 -1.93 26.97
C VAL A 4 15.34 -2.27 26.98
N LYS A 5 14.54 -1.32 27.46
CA LYS A 5 13.13 -1.20 27.07
C LYS A 5 13.11 -0.90 25.58
N ASN A 6 13.23 -1.95 24.75
CA ASN A 6 12.73 -1.89 23.39
C ASN A 6 11.20 -1.84 23.51
N ASN A 7 10.69 -0.62 23.73
CA ASN A 7 9.37 -0.24 23.27
C ASN A 7 9.39 -0.49 21.75
N LEU A 8 9.04 -1.71 21.35
CA LEU A 8 8.46 -1.95 20.05
C LEU A 8 7.17 -1.14 20.05
N SER A 9 7.29 0.14 19.71
CA SER A 9 6.16 0.94 19.28
C SER A 9 5.53 0.13 18.16
N ILE A 10 4.40 -0.52 18.45
CA ILE A 10 3.56 -1.09 17.42
C ILE A 10 3.03 0.14 16.69
N ASN A 11 3.78 0.59 15.69
CA ASN A 11 3.36 1.68 14.83
C ASN A 11 2.17 1.13 14.03
N PHE A 12 0.99 1.60 14.39
CA PHE A 12 -0.25 1.34 13.66
C PHE A 12 -0.23 2.25 12.43
N GLY A 13 -0.29 1.64 11.24
CA GLY A 13 -0.21 2.37 9.97
C GLY A 13 0.28 1.51 8.81
N THR A 14 0.31 2.12 7.63
CA THR A 14 0.68 1.47 6.37
C THR A 14 2.13 1.02 6.43
N LYS A 15 2.36 -0.28 6.19
CA LYS A 15 3.71 -0.85 6.18
C LYS A 15 4.44 -0.49 4.88
N LEU A 16 5.77 -0.55 4.89
CA LEU A 16 6.57 -0.44 3.67
C LEU A 16 7.04 -1.82 3.23
N SER A 17 6.93 -2.14 1.95
CA SER A 17 7.47 -3.40 1.41
C SER A 17 9.00 -3.42 1.52
N PRO A 18 9.63 -4.59 1.70
CA PRO A 18 11.09 -4.71 1.78
C PRO A 18 11.82 -4.03 0.61
N VAL A 19 11.32 -4.22 -0.61
CA VAL A 19 11.87 -3.62 -1.84
C VAL A 19 11.82 -2.08 -1.81
N LEU A 20 10.74 -1.51 -1.26
CA LEU A 20 10.62 -0.07 -1.11
C LEU A 20 11.57 0.43 -0.01
N GLN A 21 11.66 -0.27 1.12
CA GLN A 21 12.59 0.08 2.20
C GLN A 21 14.05 0.07 1.73
N GLU A 22 14.45 -0.93 0.95
CA GLU A 22 15.79 -1.03 0.37
C GLU A 22 16.12 0.18 -0.49
N LYS A 23 15.26 0.52 -1.46
CA LYS A 23 15.42 1.71 -2.31
C LYS A 23 15.50 3.01 -1.51
N LEU A 24 14.69 3.17 -0.47
CA LEU A 24 14.74 4.37 0.39
C LEU A 24 16.05 4.42 1.18
N THR A 25 16.53 3.27 1.66
CA THR A 25 17.78 3.13 2.41
C THR A 25 19.00 3.43 1.53
N GLU A 26 19.03 2.95 0.28
CA GLU A 26 20.05 3.31 -0.70
C GLU A 26 20.16 4.84 -0.88
N CYS A 27 19.02 5.51 -0.97
CA CYS A 27 18.97 6.97 -1.09
C CYS A 27 19.52 7.70 0.16
N LEU A 28 19.22 7.18 1.35
CA LEU A 28 19.75 7.70 2.62
C LEU A 28 21.27 7.50 2.74
N ASN A 29 21.79 6.40 2.20
CA ASN A 29 23.22 6.07 2.26
C ASN A 29 24.04 6.74 1.15
N ASN A 30 23.41 7.21 0.07
CA ASN A 30 24.10 7.93 -0.99
C ASN A 30 24.71 9.26 -0.46
N LYS A 31 26.02 9.43 -0.65
CA LYS A 31 26.78 10.61 -0.21
C LYS A 31 26.43 11.89 -0.98
N GLU A 32 25.95 11.75 -2.22
CA GLU A 32 25.56 12.87 -3.08
C GLU A 32 24.15 13.40 -2.75
N THR A 33 23.35 12.64 -2.01
CA THR A 33 22.02 13.06 -1.58
C THR A 33 22.13 14.21 -0.57
N ARG A 34 21.50 15.35 -0.88
CA ARG A 34 21.46 16.53 -0.01
C ARG A 34 20.89 16.19 1.38
N ARG A 35 21.49 16.74 2.44
CA ARG A 35 21.09 16.50 3.83
C ARG A 35 19.61 16.78 4.08
N GLU A 36 19.08 17.86 3.52
CA GLU A 36 17.66 18.24 3.64
C GLU A 36 16.72 17.17 3.06
N LEU A 37 17.09 16.55 1.94
CA LEU A 37 16.32 15.46 1.35
C LEU A 37 16.32 14.22 2.23
N LYS A 38 17.44 13.90 2.88
CA LYS A 38 17.52 12.79 3.84
C LYS A 38 16.62 13.03 5.04
N VAL A 39 16.64 14.23 5.61
CA VAL A 39 15.77 14.60 6.74
C VAL A 39 14.29 14.52 6.32
N GLY A 40 13.95 15.07 5.15
CA GLY A 40 12.60 14.99 4.62
C GLY A 40 12.15 13.55 4.37
N LEU A 41 13.05 12.68 3.90
CA LEU A 41 12.77 11.28 3.64
C LEU A 41 12.52 10.48 4.93
N ILE A 42 13.36 10.67 5.95
CA ILE A 42 13.20 10.03 7.26
C ILE A 42 11.86 10.44 7.87
N LYS A 43 11.59 11.74 7.95
CA LYS A 43 10.30 12.24 8.45
C LYS A 43 9.13 11.64 7.68
N LYS A 44 9.27 11.52 6.36
CA LYS A 44 8.19 10.96 5.54
C LYS A 44 7.94 9.48 5.79
N ILE A 45 8.99 8.71 6.05
CA ILE A 45 8.88 7.31 6.44
C ILE A 45 8.12 7.22 7.77
N ASP A 46 8.51 8.01 8.77
CA ASP A 46 7.85 8.02 10.08
C ASP A 46 6.37 8.40 9.97
N ASP A 47 6.04 9.43 9.17
CA ASP A 47 4.67 9.84 8.90
C ASP A 47 3.85 8.69 8.28
N ILE A 48 4.38 8.02 7.23
CA ILE A 48 3.65 6.95 6.54
C ILE A 48 3.40 5.74 7.47
N LEU A 49 4.37 5.42 8.34
CA LEU A 49 4.21 4.34 9.32
C LEU A 49 3.15 4.63 10.39
N GLN A 50 2.66 5.86 10.48
CA GLN A 50 1.57 6.28 11.38
C GLN A 50 0.22 6.46 10.66
N PHE A 51 0.20 6.40 9.32
CA PHE A 51 -1.01 6.68 8.53
C PHE A 51 -1.61 5.43 7.92
N GLY A 52 -2.94 5.38 7.86
CA GLY A 52 -3.66 4.25 7.27
C GLY A 52 -3.76 3.06 8.21
N SER A 53 -3.99 1.89 7.63
CA SER A 53 -4.15 0.64 8.35
C SER A 53 -2.93 -0.26 8.19
N ASP A 54 -2.65 -1.03 9.25
CA ASP A 54 -1.61 -2.05 9.30
C ASP A 54 -1.96 -3.33 8.51
N GLU A 55 -3.15 -3.38 7.89
CA GLU A 55 -3.58 -4.36 6.88
C GLU A 55 -2.96 -4.09 5.51
N PHE A 56 -2.49 -2.85 5.29
CA PHE A 56 -1.97 -2.40 4.01
C PHE A 56 -0.46 -2.17 4.03
N MET A 57 0.13 -2.33 2.84
CA MET A 57 1.54 -2.13 2.59
C MET A 57 1.74 -1.30 1.33
N LEU A 58 2.51 -0.23 1.46
CA LEU A 58 3.01 0.55 0.36
C LEU A 58 4.18 -0.18 -0.30
N SER A 59 4.09 -0.37 -1.61
CA SER A 59 5.00 -1.18 -2.41
C SER A 59 5.34 -0.47 -3.71
N ILE A 60 6.41 -0.94 -4.35
CA ILE A 60 6.79 -0.52 -5.70
C ILE A 60 6.41 -1.61 -6.69
N ASN A 61 5.75 -1.22 -7.77
CA ASN A 61 5.56 -2.03 -8.96
C ASN A 61 6.22 -1.35 -10.16
N LYS A 62 6.64 -2.13 -11.15
CA LYS A 62 7.02 -1.55 -12.45
C LYS A 62 5.79 -1.39 -13.33
N ASP A 63 5.69 -0.23 -13.95
CA ASP A 63 4.77 0.01 -15.05
C ASP A 63 5.19 -0.83 -16.26
N ALA A 64 4.28 -1.63 -16.82
CA ALA A 64 4.62 -2.57 -17.89
C ALA A 64 4.95 -1.88 -19.23
N GLU A 65 4.34 -0.71 -19.48
CA GLU A 65 4.52 0.03 -20.73
C GLU A 65 5.79 0.89 -20.68
N THR A 66 6.03 1.54 -19.55
CA THR A 66 7.11 2.52 -19.42
C THR A 66 8.32 2.04 -18.63
N GLY A 67 8.23 0.89 -17.95
CA GLY A 67 9.27 0.33 -17.09
C GLY A 67 9.53 1.11 -15.80
N LYS A 68 8.72 2.15 -15.52
CA LYS A 68 8.93 3.09 -14.40
C LYS A 68 8.40 2.52 -13.09
N ASP A 69 9.04 2.90 -11.99
CA ASP A 69 8.57 2.56 -10.64
C ASP A 69 7.28 3.31 -10.30
N LEU A 70 6.28 2.58 -9.83
CA LEU A 70 4.97 3.04 -9.38
C LEU A 70 4.79 2.76 -7.90
N LEU A 71 4.32 3.75 -7.13
CA LEU A 71 3.88 3.54 -5.75
C LEU A 71 2.46 3.00 -5.72
N VAL A 72 2.33 1.79 -5.20
CA VAL A 72 1.07 1.08 -5.08
C VAL A 72 0.81 0.68 -3.64
N LEU A 73 -0.45 0.65 -3.24
CA LEU A 73 -0.90 0.07 -1.99
C LEU A 73 -1.39 -1.34 -2.27
N LYS A 74 -0.99 -2.29 -1.43
CA LYS A 74 -1.37 -3.69 -1.49
C LYS A 74 -1.88 -4.12 -0.14
N HIS A 75 -2.84 -5.04 -0.13
CA HIS A 75 -3.17 -5.74 1.10
C HIS A 75 -2.00 -6.67 1.48
N ILE A 76 -1.70 -6.81 2.78
CA ILE A 76 -0.61 -7.67 3.25
C ILE A 76 -0.95 -9.13 3.05
N ASP A 77 -2.21 -9.51 3.24
CA ASP A 77 -2.68 -10.85 2.90
C ASP A 77 -2.68 -11.02 1.36
N PRO A 78 -1.84 -11.92 0.82
CA PRO A 78 -1.79 -12.18 -0.62
C PRO A 78 -3.10 -12.76 -1.18
N ASN A 79 -3.96 -13.36 -0.34
CA ASN A 79 -5.22 -13.98 -0.76
C ASN A 79 -6.33 -12.96 -1.03
N VAL A 80 -6.27 -11.80 -0.35
CA VAL A 80 -7.20 -10.68 -0.59
C VAL A 80 -6.95 -10.08 -1.98
N GLY A 81 -5.69 -10.16 -2.44
CA GLY A 81 -5.32 -9.91 -3.82
C GLY A 81 -5.42 -8.45 -4.27
N GLY A 82 -4.62 -8.11 -5.27
CA GLY A 82 -4.69 -6.82 -5.94
C GLY A 82 -3.76 -5.75 -5.37
N SER A 83 -3.52 -4.75 -6.21
CA SER A 83 -2.76 -3.55 -5.87
C SER A 83 -3.47 -2.34 -6.46
N ARG A 84 -3.38 -1.21 -5.77
CA ARG A 84 -3.94 0.06 -6.23
C ARG A 84 -2.84 1.08 -6.30
N LEU A 85 -2.76 1.79 -7.42
CA LEU A 85 -1.87 2.93 -7.53
C LEU A 85 -2.28 4.00 -6.51
N VAL A 86 -1.34 4.43 -5.67
CA VAL A 86 -1.56 5.51 -4.69
C VAL A 86 -1.38 6.86 -5.35
N LYS A 87 -0.32 7.01 -6.15
CA LYS A 87 0.00 8.26 -6.81
C LYS A 87 0.75 8.03 -8.11
N ARG A 88 0.26 8.66 -9.18
CA ARG A 88 0.87 8.64 -10.52
C ARG A 88 1.92 9.75 -10.58
N ASN A 89 3.18 9.42 -10.89
CA ASN A 89 4.18 10.45 -11.16
C ASN A 89 4.13 10.89 -12.62
N LYS A 90 4.39 12.18 -12.85
CA LYS A 90 4.77 12.69 -14.18
C LYS A 90 6.29 12.65 -14.38
N LYS A 91 7.07 12.64 -13.30
CA LYS A 91 8.55 12.59 -13.31
C LYS A 91 9.05 11.14 -13.13
N ASN A 92 10.24 10.81 -13.63
CA ASN A 92 10.82 9.46 -13.56
C ASN A 92 11.46 9.11 -12.19
N ASN A 93 11.03 9.72 -11.08
CA ASN A 93 11.70 9.55 -9.79
C ASN A 93 10.72 9.11 -8.69
N ILE A 94 10.90 7.88 -8.19
CA ILE A 94 10.08 7.26 -7.14
C ILE A 94 10.15 8.03 -5.80
N PHE A 95 11.32 8.58 -5.47
CA PHE A 95 11.52 9.35 -4.25
C PHE A 95 10.73 10.66 -4.26
N SER A 96 10.67 11.31 -5.42
CA SER A 96 9.85 12.51 -5.57
C SER A 96 8.36 12.21 -5.35
N VAL A 97 7.88 11.04 -5.78
CA VAL A 97 6.50 10.63 -5.49
C VAL A 97 6.33 10.37 -4.01
N PHE A 98 7.24 9.60 -3.42
CA PHE A 98 7.19 9.19 -2.03
C PHE A 98 7.15 10.41 -1.10
N LEU A 99 8.05 11.37 -1.30
CA LEU A 99 8.08 12.64 -0.55
C LEU A 99 6.79 13.46 -0.73
N SER A 100 6.16 13.36 -1.90
CA SER A 100 4.90 14.08 -2.20
C SER A 100 3.64 13.36 -1.70
N LEU A 101 3.75 12.13 -1.18
CA LEU A 101 2.58 11.40 -0.69
C LEU A 101 1.90 12.21 0.42
N THR A 102 0.59 12.17 0.48
CA THR A 102 -0.18 12.74 1.59
C THR A 102 -0.92 11.63 2.31
N GLU A 103 -1.27 11.86 3.57
CA GLU A 103 -2.16 10.96 4.33
C GLU A 103 -3.43 10.66 3.55
N ARG A 104 -4.03 11.69 2.94
CA ARG A 104 -5.24 11.56 2.12
C ARG A 104 -5.06 10.62 0.92
N ASP A 105 -3.89 10.62 0.29
CA ASP A 105 -3.60 9.71 -0.83
C ASP A 105 -3.68 8.24 -0.37
N ILE A 106 -3.15 7.95 0.82
CA ILE A 106 -3.15 6.61 1.43
C ILE A 106 -4.58 6.22 1.83
N LEU A 107 -5.24 7.04 2.66
CA LEU A 107 -6.58 6.75 3.19
C LEU A 107 -7.65 6.62 2.09
N MET A 108 -7.58 7.45 1.03
CA MET A 108 -8.50 7.30 -0.10
C MET A 108 -8.24 6.01 -0.88
N THR A 109 -6.97 5.61 -1.03
CA THR A 109 -6.62 4.37 -1.72
C THR A 109 -7.12 3.15 -0.96
N GLU A 110 -6.95 3.11 0.37
CA GLU A 110 -7.52 2.08 1.26
C GLU A 110 -9.04 2.00 1.12
N LYS A 111 -9.73 3.14 1.20
CA LYS A 111 -11.19 3.19 1.06
C LYS A 111 -11.66 2.63 -0.29
N ILE A 112 -10.93 2.89 -1.37
CA ILE A 112 -11.22 2.35 -2.70
C ILE A 112 -10.98 0.83 -2.74
N PHE A 113 -9.89 0.38 -2.12
CA PHE A 113 -9.54 -1.03 -1.99
C PHE A 113 -10.66 -1.80 -1.29
N ASN A 114 -11.07 -1.35 -0.10
CA ASN A 114 -12.13 -1.96 0.71
C ASN A 114 -13.51 -1.89 0.06
N LYS A 115 -13.79 -0.86 -0.76
CA LYS A 115 -15.06 -0.77 -1.53
C LYS A 115 -15.13 -1.76 -2.69
N LYS A 116 -14.00 -2.20 -3.24
CA LYS A 116 -14.00 -3.29 -4.23
C LYS A 116 -14.14 -4.62 -3.54
N ASP A 117 -13.42 -4.81 -2.44
CA ASP A 117 -13.47 -6.06 -1.69
C ASP A 117 -14.88 -6.35 -1.13
N ARG A 118 -15.59 -5.35 -0.61
CA ARG A 118 -17.01 -5.51 -0.23
C ARG A 118 -17.94 -5.89 -1.38
N ARG A 119 -17.63 -5.51 -2.62
CA ARG A 119 -18.44 -5.89 -3.79
C ARG A 119 -18.10 -7.32 -4.22
N ASP A 120 -16.83 -7.67 -4.24
CA ASP A 120 -16.36 -9.00 -4.62
C ASP A 120 -16.73 -10.05 -3.56
N PHE A 121 -16.66 -9.70 -2.27
CA PHE A 121 -17.14 -10.51 -1.15
C PHE A 121 -18.66 -10.72 -1.20
N LYS A 122 -19.45 -9.66 -1.44
CA LYS A 122 -20.91 -9.80 -1.65
C LYS A 122 -21.24 -10.71 -2.82
N ILE A 123 -20.50 -10.63 -3.92
CA ILE A 123 -20.70 -11.53 -5.08
C ILE A 123 -20.35 -12.97 -4.70
N LYS A 124 -19.24 -13.21 -3.98
CA LYS A 124 -18.85 -14.53 -3.50
C LYS A 124 -19.83 -15.15 -2.48
N GLU A 125 -20.42 -14.34 -1.59
CA GLU A 125 -21.47 -14.82 -0.67
C GLU A 125 -22.81 -15.06 -1.38
N LEU A 126 -23.13 -14.26 -2.40
CA LEU A 126 -24.36 -14.42 -3.18
C LEU A 126 -24.26 -15.58 -4.18
N LEU A 127 -23.06 -15.94 -4.65
CA LEU A 127 -22.85 -17.01 -5.64
C LEU A 127 -23.43 -18.37 -5.19
N PRO A 128 -23.17 -18.86 -3.97
CA PRO A 128 -23.81 -20.08 -3.44
C PRO A 128 -25.34 -19.99 -3.41
N HIS A 129 -25.89 -18.83 -3.00
CA HIS A 129 -27.34 -18.63 -2.94
C HIS A 129 -27.98 -18.55 -4.34
N VAL A 130 -27.33 -17.89 -5.30
CA VAL A 130 -27.78 -17.81 -6.69
C VAL A 130 -27.68 -19.18 -7.36
N GLN A 131 -26.63 -19.95 -7.08
CA GLN A 131 -26.49 -21.33 -7.57
C GLN A 131 -27.58 -22.23 -6.98
N TRP A 132 -27.82 -22.16 -5.67
CA TRP A 132 -28.91 -22.88 -5.02
C TRP A 132 -30.29 -22.54 -5.61
N LEU A 133 -30.55 -21.26 -5.89
CA LEU A 133 -31.81 -20.81 -6.51
C LEU A 133 -31.99 -21.32 -7.95
N LYS A 134 -30.89 -21.44 -8.72
CA LYS A 134 -30.90 -22.04 -10.06
C LYS A 134 -31.13 -23.55 -10.00
N ASP A 135 -30.45 -24.24 -9.09
CA ASP A 135 -30.56 -25.69 -8.90
C ASP A 135 -31.97 -26.10 -8.46
N HIS A 136 -32.73 -25.19 -7.83
CA HIS A 136 -34.10 -25.41 -7.39
C HIS A 136 -35.17 -24.70 -8.26
N ASN A 137 -34.82 -24.30 -9.50
CA ASN A 137 -35.73 -23.73 -10.51
C ASN A 137 -36.53 -22.48 -10.08
N PHE A 138 -36.09 -21.73 -9.07
CA PHE A 138 -36.76 -20.49 -8.65
C PHE A 138 -36.51 -19.31 -9.60
N LEU A 139 -35.56 -19.45 -10.52
CA LEU A 139 -35.27 -18.49 -11.58
C LEU A 139 -35.39 -19.23 -12.92
N SER A 140 -36.61 -19.29 -13.46
CA SER A 140 -36.85 -19.66 -14.87
C SER A 140 -36.55 -18.47 -15.79
N PRO A 141 -36.19 -18.70 -17.07
CA PRO A 141 -35.85 -17.64 -18.03
C PRO A 141 -36.92 -16.56 -18.20
#